data_AF-A0A086XUU0-F1
#
_entry.id   AF-A0A086XUU0-F1
#
_cell.length_a   1.000
_cell.length_b   1.000
_cell.length_c   1.000
_cell.angle_alpha   90.00
_cell.angle_beta   90.00
_cell.angle_gamma   90.00
#
_symmetry.space_group_name_H-M   'P 1'
#
loop_
_entity.id
_entity.type
_entity.pdbx_description
1 polymer ?
#
loop_
_entity_poly.entity_id
_entity_poly.type
_entity_poly.pdbx_seq_one_letter_code
_entity_poly.pdbx_strand_id
1 'polypeptide(L)'
;MVILACFPGAGVAASCLAPPRPFLPSDSQAARDYADLIRGDFETYIEDIQSYFRCLDSERARAFEEAREVSEEYGRFLQLVGD
;
A
#
# COMPACT_ATOMS: atom_id res chain seq x y z
N MET A 1 -36.82 -14.09 -0.33
CA MET A 1 -35.42 -14.51 -0.07
C MET A 1 -34.59 -13.26 -0.01
N VAL A 2 -34.11 -12.89 1.18
CA VAL A 2 -33.17 -11.77 1.35
C VAL A 2 -31.78 -12.34 1.13
N ILE A 3 -31.12 -11.92 0.04
CA ILE A 3 -29.73 -12.30 -0.21
C ILE A 3 -28.87 -11.37 0.66
N LEU A 4 -28.40 -11.91 1.78
CA LEU A 4 -27.43 -11.24 2.63
C LEU A 4 -26.07 -11.31 1.92
N ALA A 5 -25.71 -10.24 1.21
CA ALA A 5 -24.37 -10.10 0.66
C ALA A 5 -23.40 -9.84 1.82
N CYS A 6 -22.66 -10.88 2.21
CA CYS A 6 -21.54 -10.77 3.12
C CYS A 6 -20.43 -10.02 2.38
N PHE A 7 -20.29 -8.72 2.65
CA PHE A 7 -19.08 -7.99 2.26
C PHE A 7 -17.94 -8.55 3.10
N PRO A 8 -16.91 -9.16 2.50
CA PRO A 8 -15.72 -9.51 3.27
C PRO A 8 -15.14 -8.19 3.79
N GLY A 9 -15.25 -7.96 5.09
CA GLY A 9 -14.43 -6.95 5.75
C GLY A 9 -12.99 -7.26 5.37
N ALA A 10 -12.32 -6.29 4.74
CA ALA A 10 -10.94 -6.43 4.27
C ALA A 10 -9.99 -6.48 5.48
N GLY A 11 -10.03 -7.59 6.20
CA GLY A 11 -9.08 -7.95 7.24
C GLY A 11 -8.00 -8.85 6.64
N VAL A 12 -7.00 -8.23 6.01
CA VAL A 12 -5.68 -8.86 5.83
C VAL A 12 -4.63 -7.78 6.05
N ALA A 13 -4.03 -7.81 7.24
CA ALA A 13 -2.89 -7.01 7.60
C ALA A 13 -1.65 -7.49 6.81
N ALA A 14 -1.55 -7.01 5.57
CA ALA A 14 -0.33 -6.87 4.79
C ALA A 14 -0.61 -5.80 3.72
N SER A 15 -0.84 -4.54 4.11
CA SER A 15 -1.54 -3.63 3.18
C SER A 15 -0.70 -3.27 1.97
N CYS A 16 0.55 -2.82 2.13
CA CYS A 16 1.47 -2.56 1.01
C CYS A 16 2.88 -3.02 1.36
N LEU A 17 3.46 -3.94 0.58
CA LEU A 17 4.83 -4.43 0.79
C LEU A 17 5.78 -3.73 -0.17
N ALA A 18 6.83 -3.11 0.38
CA ALA A 18 7.87 -2.51 -0.42
C ALA A 18 8.70 -3.60 -1.10
N PRO A 19 9.00 -3.47 -2.42
CA PRO A 19 9.90 -4.41 -3.08
C PRO A 19 11.32 -4.30 -2.51
N PRO A 20 12.08 -5.40 -2.47
CA PRO A 20 13.47 -5.38 -2.03
C PRO A 20 14.32 -4.55 -3.01
N ARG A 21 15.32 -3.84 -2.49
CA ARG A 21 16.24 -3.09 -3.37
C ARG A 21 17.08 -4.08 -4.19
N PRO A 22 17.24 -3.85 -5.50
CA PRO A 22 18.13 -4.66 -6.32
C PRO A 22 19.59 -4.44 -5.88
N PHE A 23 20.41 -5.46 -6.03
CA PHE A 23 21.82 -5.42 -5.67
C PHE A 23 22.67 -4.92 -6.83
N LEU A 24 23.62 -4.02 -6.54
CA LEU A 24 24.64 -3.60 -7.48
C LEU A 24 26.02 -3.88 -6.87
N PRO A 25 26.83 -4.79 -7.46
CA PRO A 25 28.18 -5.06 -6.98
C PRO A 25 29.07 -3.81 -7.02
N SER A 26 29.96 -3.67 -6.03
CA SER A 26 30.99 -2.63 -6.05
C SER A 26 32.13 -2.92 -7.04
N ASP A 27 32.35 -4.20 -7.37
CA ASP A 27 33.29 -4.60 -8.40
C ASP A 27 32.71 -4.34 -9.80
N SER A 28 33.40 -3.49 -10.55
CA SER A 28 33.00 -3.09 -11.90
C SER A 28 33.08 -4.24 -12.92
N GLN A 29 33.93 -5.24 -12.69
CA GLN A 29 34.00 -6.40 -13.57
C GLN A 29 32.78 -7.29 -13.36
N ALA A 30 32.46 -7.64 -12.10
CA ALA A 30 31.23 -8.35 -11.76
C ALA A 30 29.97 -7.63 -12.30
N ALA A 31 29.91 -6.30 -12.20
CA ALA A 31 28.79 -5.54 -12.75
C ALA A 31 28.65 -5.69 -14.28
N ARG A 32 29.76 -5.82 -15.01
CA ARG A 32 29.76 -6.05 -16.47
C ARG A 32 29.41 -7.49 -16.81
N ASP A 33 29.98 -8.45 -16.08
CA ASP A 33 29.79 -9.88 -16.30
C ASP A 33 28.33 -10.30 -16.08
N TYR A 34 27.64 -9.64 -15.15
CA TYR A 34 26.23 -9.92 -14.81
C TYR A 34 25.28 -8.78 -15.24
N ALA A 35 25.66 -7.95 -16.21
CA ALA A 35 24.93 -6.74 -16.58
C ALA A 35 23.46 -6.99 -16.94
N ASP A 36 23.17 -8.08 -17.66
CA ASP A 36 21.80 -8.40 -18.08
C ASP A 36 20.91 -8.84 -16.91
N LEU A 37 21.47 -9.62 -15.97
CA LEU A 37 20.77 -10.03 -14.75
C LEU A 37 20.49 -8.80 -13.87
N ILE A 38 21.50 -7.97 -13.63
CA ILE A 38 21.37 -6.75 -12.83
C ILE A 38 20.33 -5.82 -13.46
N ARG A 39 20.35 -5.66 -14.79
CA ARG A 39 19.35 -4.86 -15.50
C ARG A 39 17.94 -5.38 -15.23
N GLY A 40 17.72 -6.70 -15.37
CA GLY A 40 16.41 -7.31 -15.12
C GLY A 40 15.91 -7.12 -13.68
N ASP A 41 16.80 -7.23 -12.69
CA ASP A 41 16.45 -6.99 -11.28
C ASP A 41 16.01 -5.53 -11.05
N PHE A 42 16.71 -4.58 -11.67
CA PHE A 42 16.34 -3.16 -11.58
C PHE A 42 15.03 -2.84 -12.30
N GLU A 43 14.81 -3.41 -13.49
CA GLU A 43 13.56 -3.25 -14.23
C GLU A 43 12.37 -3.82 -13.43
N THR A 44 12.52 -5.03 -12.88
CA THR A 44 11.52 -5.65 -11.99
C THR A 44 11.22 -4.76 -10.79
N TYR A 45 12.24 -4.24 -10.09
CA TYR A 45 12.04 -3.32 -8.98
C TYR A 45 11.27 -2.06 -9.38
N ILE A 46 11.57 -1.49 -10.55
CA ILE A 46 10.90 -0.28 -11.06
C ILE A 46 9.42 -0.56 -11.35
N GLU A 47 9.07 -1.74 -11.84
CA GLU A 47 7.67 -2.12 -12.03
C GLU A 47 6.94 -2.33 -10.69
N ASP A 48 7.57 -3.06 -9.77
CA ASP A 48 6.99 -3.39 -8.48
C ASP A 48 6.80 -2.16 -7.59
N ILE A 49 7.73 -1.19 -7.61
CA ILE A 49 7.61 0.02 -6.80
C ILE A 49 6.42 0.88 -7.22
N GLN A 50 6.00 0.84 -8.49
CA GLN A 50 4.79 1.52 -8.95
C GLN A 50 3.52 0.88 -8.37
N SER A 51 3.49 -0.46 -8.31
CA SER A 51 2.41 -1.20 -7.67
C SER A 51 2.33 -0.90 -6.17
N TYR A 52 3.49 -0.81 -5.51
CA TYR A 52 3.59 -0.40 -4.12
C TYR A 52 3.05 1.02 -3.87
N PHE A 53 3.40 2.01 -4.72
CA PHE A 53 2.87 3.37 -4.58
C PHE A 53 1.36 3.44 -4.77
N ARG A 54 0.82 2.79 -5.80
CA ARG A 54 -0.63 2.72 -6.02
C ARG A 54 -1.37 2.14 -4.81
N CYS A 55 -0.79 1.12 -4.19
CA CYS A 55 -1.31 0.56 -2.97
C CYS A 55 -1.34 1.60 -1.84
N LEU A 56 -0.21 2.26 -1.56
CA LEU A 56 -0.11 3.26 -0.49
C LEU A 56 -1.10 4.42 -0.68
N ASP A 57 -1.27 4.87 -1.91
CA ASP A 57 -2.22 5.94 -2.23
C ASP A 57 -3.68 5.50 -1.98
N SER A 58 -4.01 4.24 -2.30
CA SER A 58 -5.35 3.69 -2.02
C SER A 58 -5.62 3.56 -0.51
N GLU A 59 -4.61 3.11 0.26
CA GLU A 59 -4.70 2.97 1.71
C GLU A 59 -4.83 4.33 2.38
N ARG A 60 -4.09 5.32 1.88
CA ARG A 60 -4.21 6.71 2.31
C ARG A 60 -5.63 7.21 2.06
N ALA A 61 -6.15 7.07 0.85
CA ALA A 61 -7.50 7.54 0.51
C ALA A 61 -8.58 6.89 1.40
N ARG A 62 -8.51 5.57 1.62
CA ARG A 62 -9.42 4.86 2.54
C ARG A 62 -9.34 5.42 3.95
N ALA A 63 -8.12 5.56 4.51
CA ALA A 63 -7.93 6.03 5.87
C ALA A 63 -8.41 7.48 6.07
N PHE A 64 -8.29 8.33 5.03
CA PHE A 64 -8.84 9.68 5.06
C PHE A 64 -10.36 9.68 5.17
N GLU A 65 -11.04 8.81 4.42
CA GLU A 65 -12.50 8.72 4.46
C GLU A 65 -13.00 8.18 5.81
N GLU A 66 -12.38 7.12 6.32
CA GLU A 66 -12.70 6.58 7.66
C GLU A 66 -12.51 7.64 8.75
N ALA A 67 -11.40 8.39 8.71
CA ALA A 67 -11.14 9.47 9.66
C ALA A 67 -12.21 10.57 9.58
N ARG A 68 -12.69 10.91 8.37
CA ARG A 68 -13.79 11.86 8.17
C ARG A 68 -15.08 11.37 8.83
N GLU A 69 -15.50 10.13 8.53
CA GLU A 69 -16.73 9.54 9.07
C GLU A 69 -16.70 9.47 10.60
N VAL A 70 -15.60 9.00 11.18
CA VAL A 70 -15.40 8.92 12.64
C VAL A 70 -15.43 10.30 13.28
N SER A 71 -14.83 11.31 12.64
CA SER A 71 -14.85 12.69 13.15
C SER A 71 -16.25 13.29 13.16
N GLU A 72 -17.04 13.03 12.12
CA GLU A 72 -18.44 13.46 12.05
C GLU A 72 -19.32 12.75 13.09
N GLU A 73 -19.10 11.46 13.31
CA GLU A 73 -19.76 10.69 14.35
C GLU A 73 -19.47 11.25 15.74
N TYR A 74 -18.20 11.53 16.03
CA TYR A 74 -17.80 12.14 17.29
C TYR A 74 -18.41 13.54 17.46
N GLY A 75 -18.48 14.34 16.39
CA GLY A 75 -19.15 15.64 16.41
C GLY A 75 -20.64 15.55 16.78
N ARG A 76 -21.36 14.57 16.22
CA ARG A 76 -22.77 14.30 16.60
C ARG A 76 -22.88 13.85 18.05
N PHE A 77 -21.99 12.97 18.50
CA PHE A 77 -21.95 12.55 19.90
C PHE A 77 -21.81 13.74 20.86
N LEU A 78 -20.88 14.67 20.58
CA LEU A 78 -20.68 15.88 21.40
C LEU A 78 -21.94 16.76 21.48
N GLN A 79 -22.71 16.86 20.40
CA GLN A 79 -23.99 17.58 20.40
C GLN A 79 -25.06 16.90 21.26
N LEU A 80 -25.03 15.57 21.38
CA LEU A 80 -25.99 14.82 22.19
C LEU A 80 -25.67 14.87 23.69
N VAL A 81 -24.39 14.95 24.07
CA VAL A 81 -23.96 14.95 25.48
C VAL A 81 -23.73 16.35 26.04
N GLY A 82 -23.66 17.37 25.17
CA GLY A 82 -23.47 18.76 25.55
C GLY A 82 -24.79 19.45 25.89
N ASP A 83 -25.37 19.10 27.03
CA ASP A 83 -26.34 19.91 27.80
C ASP A 83 -25.71 20.31 29.15
#